data_AF-A0A5A7MU06-F1
#
_entry.id   AF-A0A5A7MU06-F1
#
_cell.length_a   1.000
_cell.length_b   1.000
_cell.length_c   1.000
_cell.angle_alpha   90.00
_cell.angle_beta   90.00
_cell.angle_gamma   90.00
#
_symmetry.space_group_name_H-M   'P 1'
#
loop_
_entity.id
_entity.type
_entity.pdbx_description
1 polymer ?
#
loop_
_entity_poly.entity_id
_entity_poly.type
_entity_poly.pdbx_seq_one_letter_code
_entity_poly.pdbx_strand_id
1 'polypeptide(L)'
;MIVQSQAPHNDEAEVTFSVPVADLARAKDVLEANRERIGYRAIDTNADVVKLSVVGIGMRSHAGVANTMFRTLADKGINIRAISTSEIKVSALIDSEYTELALRALHTAYGLDADQGSAA
;
A
#
# COMPACT_ATOMS: atom_id res chain seq x y z
N MET A 1 -1.89 7.88 -0.87
CA MET A 1 -2.04 6.87 -1.94
C MET A 1 -3.48 6.98 -2.41
N ILE A 2 -3.73 6.95 -3.72
CA ILE A 2 -5.07 6.89 -4.31
C ILE A 2 -5.02 5.74 -5.33
N VAL A 3 -5.94 4.79 -5.21
CA VAL A 3 -6.06 3.61 -6.06
C VAL A 3 -7.50 3.54 -6.52
N GLN A 4 -7.68 3.40 -7.83
CA GLN A 4 -8.98 3.15 -8.43
C GLN A 4 -8.92 1.79 -9.15
N SER A 5 -9.84 0.90 -8.80
CA SER A 5 -10.03 -0.39 -9.48
C SER A 5 -11.43 -0.48 -10.07
N GLN A 6 -11.61 -1.36 -11.04
CA GLN A 6 -12.95 -1.67 -11.56
C GLN A 6 -13.67 -2.54 -10.53
N ALA A 7 -14.92 -2.20 -10.22
CA ALA A 7 -15.76 -3.07 -9.41
C ALA A 7 -16.04 -4.37 -10.19
N PRO A 8 -16.17 -5.54 -9.52
CA PRO A 8 -16.38 -6.82 -10.18
C PRO A 8 -17.63 -6.87 -11.07
N HIS A 9 -18.65 -6.09 -10.70
CA HIS A 9 -19.93 -5.98 -11.41
C HIS A 9 -20.39 -4.51 -11.35
N ASN A 10 -21.11 -4.04 -12.38
CA ASN A 10 -21.86 -2.76 -12.47
C ASN A 10 -21.24 -1.49 -13.11
N ASP A 11 -20.16 -1.55 -13.92
CA ASP A 11 -19.52 -0.33 -14.48
C ASP A 11 -19.12 0.72 -13.41
N GLU A 12 -19.11 0.33 -12.14
CA GLU A 12 -18.74 1.16 -11.01
C GLU A 12 -17.22 1.08 -10.79
N ALA A 13 -16.64 2.20 -10.35
CA ALA A 13 -15.25 2.24 -9.92
C ALA A 13 -15.19 2.20 -8.39
N GLU A 14 -14.26 1.41 -7.85
CA GLU A 14 -13.92 1.44 -6.44
C GLU A 14 -12.71 2.36 -6.26
N VAL A 15 -12.82 3.37 -5.38
CA VAL A 15 -11.74 4.30 -5.09
C VAL A 15 -11.32 4.15 -3.64
N THR A 16 -10.10 3.67 -3.43
CA THR A 16 -9.44 3.60 -2.13
C THR A 16 -8.38 4.70 -2.04
N PHE A 17 -8.39 5.47 -0.95
CA PHE A 17 -7.35 6.45 -0.70
C PHE A 17 -6.97 6.52 0.78
N SER A 18 -5.74 6.97 1.04
CA SER A 18 -5.20 7.10 2.40
C SER A 18 -5.14 8.56 2.83
N VAL A 19 -5.51 8.82 4.08
CA VAL A 19 -5.29 10.10 4.79
C VAL A 19 -4.49 9.85 6.07
N PRO A 20 -3.87 10.88 6.69
CA PRO A 20 -3.37 10.76 8.06
C PRO A 20 -4.49 10.28 9.00
N VAL A 21 -4.15 9.45 10.00
CA VAL A 21 -5.16 8.91 10.94
C VAL A 21 -5.94 10.01 11.65
N ALA A 22 -5.26 11.11 12.01
CA ALA A 22 -5.89 12.29 12.62
C ALA A 22 -6.95 12.95 11.73
N ASP A 23 -6.89 12.75 10.41
CA ASP A 23 -7.83 13.29 9.44
C ASP A 23 -8.96 12.31 9.07
N LEU A 24 -8.94 11.06 9.56
CA LEU A 24 -9.87 10.02 9.13
C LEU A 24 -11.33 10.40 9.37
N ALA A 25 -11.65 10.87 10.58
CA ALA A 25 -13.00 11.30 10.93
C ALA A 25 -13.48 12.44 10.02
N ARG A 26 -12.65 13.47 9.85
CA ARG A 26 -12.93 14.61 8.98
C ARG A 26 -13.14 14.20 7.52
N ALA A 27 -12.30 13.30 7.00
CA ALA A 27 -12.42 12.81 5.63
C ALA A 27 -13.72 12.03 5.43
N LYS A 28 -14.10 11.18 6.39
CA LYS A 28 -15.37 10.46 6.39
C LYS A 28 -16.55 11.42 6.40
N ASP A 29 -16.57 12.41 7.31
CA ASP A 29 -17.65 13.40 7.40
C ASP A 29 -17.85 14.16 6.09
N VAL A 30 -16.75 14.55 5.43
CA VAL A 30 -16.81 15.25 4.13
C VAL A 30 -17.42 14.36 3.04
N LEU A 31 -17.06 13.08 2.99
CA LEU A 31 -17.63 12.15 2.01
C LEU A 31 -19.10 11.84 2.30
N GLU A 32 -19.48 11.70 3.58
CA GLU A 32 -20.87 11.49 4.00
C GLU A 32 -21.75 12.70 3.65
N ALA A 33 -21.28 13.92 3.93
CA ALA A 33 -21.97 15.16 3.57
C ALA A 33 -22.13 15.35 2.06
N ASN A 34 -21.32 14.67 1.23
CA ASN A 34 -21.36 14.76 -0.23
C ASN A 34 -21.94 13.50 -0.90
N ARG A 35 -22.61 12.61 -0.15
CA ARG A 35 -23.07 11.31 -0.66
C ARG A 35 -23.94 11.42 -1.91
N GLU A 36 -24.94 12.28 -1.91
CA GLU A 36 -25.86 12.44 -3.06
C GLU A 36 -25.15 12.99 -4.30
N ARG A 37 -24.17 13.88 -4.10
CA ARG A 37 -23.40 14.48 -5.19
C ARG A 37 -22.41 13.49 -5.80
N ILE A 38 -21.81 12.62 -4.99
CA ILE A 38 -20.80 11.65 -5.44
C ILE A 38 -21.46 10.37 -5.96
N GLY A 39 -22.55 9.93 -5.34
CA GLY A 39 -23.30 8.75 -5.78
C GLY A 39 -22.67 7.40 -5.41
N TYR A 40 -21.83 7.32 -4.38
CA TYR A 40 -21.24 6.05 -3.95
C TYR A 40 -22.25 5.18 -3.17
N ARG A 41 -22.08 3.85 -3.25
CA ARG A 41 -22.94 2.90 -2.53
C ARG A 41 -22.63 2.86 -1.03
N ALA A 42 -21.36 2.69 -0.69
CA ALA A 42 -20.85 2.58 0.67
C ALA A 42 -19.47 3.22 0.79
N ILE A 43 -19.08 3.55 2.03
CA ILE A 43 -17.72 3.91 2.42
C ILE A 43 -17.29 2.90 3.48
N ASP A 44 -16.09 2.35 3.30
CA ASP A 44 -15.38 1.61 4.34
C ASP A 44 -14.14 2.40 4.77
N THR A 45 -13.81 2.31 6.06
CA THR A 45 -12.66 3.01 6.64
C THR A 45 -11.89 2.08 7.54
N ASN A 46 -10.57 2.08 7.41
CA ASN A 46 -9.69 1.30 8.27
C ASN A 46 -8.50 2.18 8.73
N ALA A 47 -8.35 2.35 10.04
CA ALA A 47 -7.24 3.09 10.66
C ALA A 47 -6.01 2.20 10.94
N ASP A 48 -6.21 0.89 11.01
CA ASP A 48 -5.22 -0.10 11.43
C ASP A 48 -4.43 -0.66 10.24
N VAL A 49 -3.95 0.26 9.39
CA VAL A 49 -3.18 -0.07 8.18
C VAL A 49 -1.88 0.70 8.13
N VAL A 50 -0.87 0.10 7.51
CA VAL A 50 0.41 0.74 7.22
C VAL A 50 0.72 0.67 5.74
N LYS A 51 1.35 1.71 5.21
CA LYS A 51 1.84 1.76 3.84
C LYS A 51 3.34 1.51 3.83
N LEU A 52 3.75 0.39 3.25
CA LEU A 52 5.15 0.08 2.98
C LEU A 52 5.49 0.45 1.54
N SER A 53 6.69 0.97 1.31
CA SER A 53 7.15 1.34 -0.02
C SER A 53 8.57 0.83 -0.24
N VAL A 54 8.76 0.06 -1.32
CA VAL A 54 10.09 -0.24 -1.87
C VAL A 54 10.38 0.83 -2.91
N VAL A 55 11.54 1.48 -2.80
CA VAL A 55 11.95 2.59 -3.68
C VAL A 55 13.31 2.28 -4.28
N GLY A 56 13.43 2.43 -5.60
CA GLY A 56 14.69 2.19 -6.29
C GLY A 56 14.62 2.52 -7.78
N ILE A 57 15.77 2.84 -8.35
CA ILE A 57 15.89 3.01 -9.80
C ILE A 57 15.79 1.65 -10.49
N GLY A 58 15.12 1.61 -11.65
CA GLY A 58 15.10 0.41 -12.49
C GLY A 58 13.96 -0.59 -12.22
N MET A 59 12.86 -0.19 -11.56
CA MET A 59 11.68 -1.07 -11.48
C MET A 59 11.08 -1.41 -12.85
N ARG A 60 11.19 -0.48 -13.81
CA ARG A 60 10.84 -0.71 -15.22
C ARG A 60 11.75 -1.72 -15.91
N SER A 61 13.03 -1.76 -15.51
CA SER A 61 14.07 -2.55 -16.17
C SER A 61 14.30 -3.91 -15.49
N HIS A 62 13.87 -4.07 -14.24
CA HIS A 62 14.05 -5.27 -13.43
C HIS A 62 12.70 -5.74 -12.89
N ALA A 63 12.04 -6.62 -13.64
CA ALA A 63 10.75 -7.22 -13.27
C ALA A 63 10.77 -7.96 -11.91
N GLY A 64 11.95 -8.24 -11.35
CA GLY A 64 12.11 -8.93 -10.07
C GLY A 64 11.73 -8.12 -8.83
N VAL A 65 11.75 -6.78 -8.87
CA VAL A 65 11.61 -5.96 -7.64
C VAL A 65 10.25 -6.17 -6.98
N ALA A 66 9.15 -6.05 -7.74
CA ALA A 66 7.80 -6.26 -7.19
C ALA A 66 7.55 -7.73 -6.78
N ASN A 67 8.07 -8.69 -7.56
CA ASN A 67 7.99 -10.11 -7.24
C ASN A 67 8.66 -10.44 -5.89
N THR A 68 9.86 -9.91 -5.64
CA THR A 68 10.54 -10.06 -4.35
C THR A 68 9.68 -9.52 -3.21
N MET A 69 9.07 -8.35 -3.37
CA MET A 69 8.18 -7.77 -2.34
C MET A 69 7.00 -8.69 -2.05
N PHE A 70 6.24 -9.07 -3.08
CA PHE A 70 5.01 -9.84 -2.90
C PHE A 70 5.28 -11.25 -2.36
N ARG A 71 6.33 -11.90 -2.84
CA ARG A 71 6.74 -13.21 -2.33
C ARG A 71 7.17 -13.14 -0.87
N THR A 72 7.98 -12.15 -0.52
CA THR A 72 8.44 -11.96 0.87
C THR A 72 7.28 -11.76 1.83
N LEU A 73 6.28 -10.96 1.45
CA LEU A 73 5.08 -10.75 2.26
C LEU A 73 4.22 -12.03 2.35
N ALA A 74 4.04 -12.73 1.22
CA ALA A 74 3.29 -13.98 1.18
C ALA A 74 3.94 -15.09 2.04
N ASP A 75 5.27 -15.24 2.01
CA ASP A 75 6.01 -16.22 2.82
C ASP A 75 5.89 -15.96 4.33
N LYS A 76 5.51 -14.73 4.72
CA LYS A 76 5.21 -14.36 6.11
C LYS A 76 3.71 -14.40 6.44
N GLY A 77 2.86 -14.83 5.50
CA GLY A 77 1.41 -14.86 5.67
C GLY A 77 0.77 -13.47 5.72
N ILE A 78 1.44 -12.44 5.21
CA ILE A 78 0.97 -11.06 5.28
C ILE A 78 0.09 -10.77 4.06
N ASN A 79 -1.19 -10.51 4.30
CA ASN A 79 -2.12 -10.16 3.24
C ASN A 79 -1.90 -8.73 2.74
N ILE A 80 -1.94 -8.54 1.41
CA ILE A 80 -1.83 -7.22 0.77
C ILE A 80 -3.23 -6.71 0.46
N ARG A 81 -3.60 -5.55 1.00
CA ARG A 81 -4.93 -4.93 0.81
C ARG A 81 -5.02 -4.10 -0.46
N ALA A 82 -3.97 -3.37 -0.77
CA ALA A 82 -3.90 -2.52 -1.96
C ALA A 82 -2.45 -2.36 -2.43
N ILE A 83 -2.28 -2.19 -3.74
CA ILE A 83 -0.98 -1.99 -4.39
C ILE A 83 -1.04 -0.70 -5.20
N SER A 84 -0.01 0.12 -5.10
CA SER A 84 0.18 1.30 -5.95
C SER A 84 1.63 1.34 -6.42
N THR A 85 1.83 1.61 -7.71
CA THR A 85 3.15 1.53 -8.36
C THR A 85 3.47 2.78 -9.17
N SER A 86 4.76 3.11 -9.27
CA SER A 86 5.35 4.06 -10.22
C SER A 86 6.62 3.47 -10.83
N GLU A 87 7.29 4.19 -11.73
CA GLU A 87 8.53 3.72 -12.37
C GLU A 87 9.67 3.41 -11.40
N ILE A 88 9.60 3.92 -10.16
CA ILE A 88 10.66 3.81 -9.15
C ILE A 88 10.16 3.37 -7.77
N LYS A 89 8.87 3.07 -7.62
CA LYS A 89 8.27 2.75 -6.32
C LYS A 89 7.14 1.75 -6.44
N VAL A 90 7.15 0.70 -5.61
CA VAL A 90 5.95 -0.09 -5.32
C VAL A 90 5.58 0.12 -3.87
N SER A 91 4.31 0.41 -3.64
CA SER A 91 3.72 0.55 -2.32
C SER A 91 2.67 -0.53 -2.11
N ALA A 92 2.68 -1.14 -0.92
CA ALA A 92 1.65 -2.06 -0.47
C ALA A 92 1.02 -1.52 0.81
N LEU A 93 -0.31 -1.65 0.91
CA LEU A 93 -1.05 -1.44 2.14
C LEU A 93 -1.28 -2.79 2.83
N ILE A 94 -0.89 -2.90 4.09
CA ILE A 94 -1.05 -4.11 4.92
C ILE A 94 -1.62 -3.73 6.29
N ASP A 95 -2.04 -4.72 7.08
CA ASP A 95 -2.46 -4.48 8.47
C ASP A 95 -1.28 -4.02 9.33
N SER A 96 -1.54 -3.03 10.19
CA SER A 96 -0.53 -2.36 11.00
C SER A 96 0.21 -3.31 11.97
N GLU A 97 -0.44 -4.38 12.42
CA GLU A 97 0.17 -5.41 13.27
C GLU A 97 1.40 -6.07 12.64
N TYR A 98 1.47 -6.12 11.31
CA TYR A 98 2.60 -6.73 10.59
C TYR A 98 3.74 -5.77 10.27
N THR A 99 3.66 -4.49 10.70
CA THR A 99 4.62 -3.44 10.30
C THR A 99 6.07 -3.87 10.48
N GLU A 100 6.45 -4.28 11.69
CA GLU A 100 7.83 -4.65 12.03
C GLU A 100 8.29 -5.91 11.29
N LEU A 101 7.41 -6.93 11.21
CA LEU A 101 7.71 -8.18 10.52
C LEU A 101 7.94 -7.95 9.02
N ALA A 102 7.04 -7.19 8.39
CA ALA A 102 7.09 -6.86 6.98
C ALA A 102 8.33 -6.01 6.66
N LEU A 103 8.62 -4.99 7.48
CA LEU A 103 9.76 -4.11 7.29
C LEU A 103 11.06 -4.91 7.32
N ARG A 104 11.29 -5.70 8.37
CA ARG A 104 12.50 -6.52 8.52
C ARG A 104 12.63 -7.55 7.41
N ALA A 105 11.56 -8.27 7.09
CA ALA A 105 11.59 -9.28 6.03
C ALA A 105 11.94 -8.68 4.67
N LEU A 106 11.37 -7.51 4.34
CA LEU A 106 11.70 -6.80 3.10
C LEU A 106 13.14 -6.26 3.13
N HIS A 107 13.61 -5.73 4.26
CA HIS A 107 14.98 -5.27 4.42
C HIS A 107 15.99 -6.39 4.13
N THR A 108 15.77 -7.58 4.70
CA THR A 108 16.56 -8.78 4.41
C THR A 108 16.45 -9.22 2.95
N ALA A 109 15.23 -9.28 2.40
CA ALA A 109 14.99 -9.73 1.03
C ALA A 109 15.67 -8.85 -0.03
N TYR A 110 15.89 -7.56 0.28
CA TYR A 110 16.64 -6.63 -0.56
C TYR A 110 18.11 -6.46 -0.15
N GLY A 111 18.60 -7.24 0.83
CA GLY A 111 20.00 -7.19 1.28
C GLY A 111 20.39 -5.88 1.96
N LEU A 112 19.44 -5.19 2.58
CA LEU A 112 19.65 -3.89 3.22
C LEU A 112 20.00 -4.00 4.72
N ASP A 113 20.17 -5.22 5.23
CA ASP A 113 20.50 -5.50 6.64
C ASP A 113 21.96 -5.21 6.99
N ALA A 114 22.82 -4.95 5.99
CA ALA A 114 24.22 -4.63 6.20
C ALA A 114 24.38 -3.18 6.67
N ASP A 115 25.18 -2.99 7.72
CA ASP A 115 25.69 -1.69 8.13
C ASP A 115 26.20 -0.92 6.91
N GLN A 116 25.84 0.36 6.80
CA GLN A 116 26.56 1.31 5.96
C GLN A 116 27.95 1.56 6.54
N GLY A 117 28.81 0.53 6.52
CA GLY A 117 30.09 0.48 7.20
C GLY A 117 31.06 -0.45 6.48
N SER A 118 31.23 -0.27 5.18
CA SER A 118 32.44 -0.66 4.42
C SER A 118 32.36 -0.14 3.00
N ALA A 119 32.38 1.18 2.83
CA ALA A 119 32.98 1.76 1.63
C ALA A 119 34.48 1.81 1.91
N ALA A 120 35.20 0.78 1.45
CA ALA A 120 36.63 0.84 1.22
C ALA A 120 36.91 1.59 -0.10
#